data_AF-A0A8J5H5M5-F1
#
_entry.id   AF-A0A8J5H5M5-F1
#
_cell.length_a   1.000
_cell.length_b   1.000
_cell.length_c   1.000
_cell.angle_alpha   90.00
_cell.angle_beta   90.00
_cell.angle_gamma   90.00
#
_symmetry.space_group_name_H-M   'P 1'
#
loop_
_entity.id
_entity.type
_entity.pdbx_description
1 polymer ?
#
loop_
_entity_poly.entity_id
_entity_poly.type
_entity_poly.pdbx_seq_one_letter_code
_entity_poly.pdbx_strand_id
1 'polypeptide(L)' 'MKGDVDFRDSIIYVKPEDEIFQELSSLSFTFALRAVRPSPSEMKNYKEKGLVMVIDASEVSKFREKLKCLLAEC' A
#
# COMPACT_ATOMS: atom_id res chain seq x y z
N MET A 1 -19.65 23.35 -2.82
CA MET A 1 -19.50 21.91 -2.52
C MET A 1 -18.80 21.28 -3.70
N LYS A 2 -17.47 21.17 -3.64
CA LYS A 2 -16.68 20.57 -4.71
C LYS A 2 -16.27 19.21 -4.16
N GLY A 3 -16.89 18.16 -4.70
CA GLY A 3 -16.58 16.78 -4.34
C GLY A 3 -15.09 16.59 -4.51
N ASP A 4 -14.44 16.26 -3.39
CA ASP A 4 -13.05 15.85 -3.37
C ASP A 4 -12.99 14.56 -4.19
N VAL A 5 -12.51 14.68 -5.43
CA VAL A 5 -12.14 13.50 -6.20
C VAL A 5 -10.96 12.94 -5.43
N ASP A 6 -11.23 11.89 -4.64
CA ASP A 6 -10.23 11.08 -3.95
C ASP A 6 -9.34 10.45 -5.03
N PHE A 7 -8.42 11.25 -5.55
CA PHE A 7 -7.26 10.79 -6.28
C PHE A 7 -6.39 10.09 -5.25
N ARG A 8 -6.82 8.91 -4.78
CA ARG A 8 -5.86 7.89 -4.40
C ARG A 8 -5.04 7.69 -5.65
N ASP A 9 -3.92 8.40 -5.75
CA ASP A 9 -2.84 8.08 -6.66
C ASP A 9 -2.81 6.56 -6.76
N SER A 10 -2.83 5.98 -7.96
CA SER A 10 -2.79 4.51 -8.09
C SER A 10 -1.46 4.02 -7.52
N ILE A 11 -1.47 3.66 -6.23
CA ILE A 11 -0.30 3.16 -5.50
C ILE A 11 -0.05 1.76 -6.02
N ILE A 12 1.16 1.54 -6.52
CA ILE A 12 1.65 0.20 -6.82
C ILE A 12 2.38 -0.27 -5.58
N TYR A 13 1.85 -1.30 -4.94
CA TYR A 13 2.53 -1.95 -3.84
C TYR A 13 3.58 -2.91 -4.40
N VAL A 14 4.83 -2.77 -3.96
CA VAL A 14 5.92 -3.67 -4.37
C VAL A 14 5.68 -5.08 -3.83
N LYS A 15 4.95 -5.18 -2.72
CA LYS A 15 4.59 -6.40 -2.03
C LYS A 15 3.06 -6.54 -2.05
N PRO A 16 2.49 -7.58 -2.68
CA PRO A 16 1.04 -7.74 -2.75
C PRO A 16 0.41 -7.92 -1.36
N GLU A 17 1.15 -8.39 -0.36
CA GLU A 17 0.70 -8.43 1.03
C GLU A 17 0.45 -7.05 1.64
N ASP A 18 1.09 -5.99 1.13
CA ASP A 18 0.86 -4.62 1.61
C ASP A 18 -0.53 -4.11 1.22
N GLU A 19 -1.14 -4.63 0.15
CA GLU A 19 -2.54 -4.33 -0.20
C GLU A 19 -3.50 -4.86 0.87
N ILE A 20 -3.19 -6.04 1.43
CA ILE A 20 -3.96 -6.63 2.53
C ILE A 20 -3.80 -5.76 3.80
N PHE A 21 -2.59 -5.29 4.10
CA PHE A 21 -2.38 -4.37 5.22
C PHE A 21 -3.12 -3.06 5.04
N GLN A 22 -3.12 -2.49 3.83
CA GLN A 22 -3.84 -1.26 3.53
C GLN A 22 -5.33 -1.41 3.77
N GLU A 23 -5.93 -2.53 3.33
CA GLU A 23 -7.35 -2.83 3.55
C GLU A 23 -7.71 -2.91 5.05
N LEU A 24 -6.83 -3.51 5.85
CA LEU A 24 -7.06 -3.72 7.29
C LEU A 24 -6.58 -2.54 8.16
N SER A 25 -5.93 -1.54 7.57
CA SER A 25 -5.37 -0.43 8.31
C SER A 25 -6.45 0.53 8.81
N SER A 26 -6.31 0.99 10.05
CA SER A 26 -7.14 2.07 10.60
C SER A 26 -6.61 3.45 10.22
N LEU A 27 -5.32 3.53 9.92
CA LEU A 27 -4.63 4.73 9.47
C LEU A 27 -3.52 4.35 8.50
N SER A 28 -3.40 5.11 7.42
CA SER A 28 -2.28 5.03 6.50
C SER A 28 -1.86 6.43 6.07
N PHE A 29 -0.57 6.63 5.88
CA PHE A 29 -0.06 7.85 5.26
C PHE A 29 1.23 7.58 4.50
N THR A 30 1.49 8.42 3.50
CA THR A 30 2.71 8.36 2.70
C THR A 30 3.57 9.59 2.91
N PHE A 31 4.87 9.44 2.71
CA PHE A 31 5.83 10.54 2.78
C PHE A 31 6.90 10.42 1.68
N ALA A 32 7.49 11.54 1.29
CA ALA A 32 8.53 11.53 0.26
C ALA A 32 9.83 10.94 0.82
N LEU A 33 10.42 9.99 0.09
CA LEU A 33 11.75 9.46 0.44
C LEU A 33 12.83 10.43 -0.05
N ARG A 34 13.85 10.68 0.79
CA ARG A 34 14.96 11.59 0.48
C ARG A 34 15.93 11.03 -0.57
N ALA A 35 15.93 9.71 -0.78
CA ALA A 35 16.81 9.04 -1.72
C ALA A 35 15.99 8.54 -2.91
N VAL A 36 16.06 9.24 -4.03
CA VAL A 36 15.52 8.74 -5.30
C VAL A 36 16.54 7.77 -5.85
N ARG A 37 16.35 6.46 -5.63
CA ARG A 37 17.02 5.48 -6.48
C ARG A 37 16.59 5.77 -7.93
N PRO A 38 17.48 5.68 -8.93
CA PRO A 38 17.06 5.83 -10.31
C PRO A 38 15.95 4.81 -10.59
N SER A 39 14.75 5.31 -10.88
CA SER A 39 13.64 4.44 -11.25
C SER A 39 13.97 3.77 -12.58
N PRO A 40 13.67 2.47 -12.77
CA PRO A 40 13.71 1.84 -14.08
C PRO A 40 12.98 2.70 -15.12
N SER A 41 13.38 2.60 -16.39
CA SER A 41 12.81 3.44 -17.45
C SER A 41 11.29 3.29 -17.61
N GLU A 42 10.75 2.16 -17.19
CA GLU A 42 9.32 1.84 -17.20
C GLU A 42 8.56 2.57 -16.08
N MET A 43 9.26 2.98 -15.02
CA MET A 43 8.69 3.64 -13.85
C MET A 43 8.92 5.16 -13.82
N LYS A 44 9.28 5.78 -14.95
CA LYS A 44 9.61 7.23 -15.03
C LYS A 44 8.49 8.17 -14.58
N ASN A 45 7.24 7.72 -14.63
CA ASN A 45 6.07 8.49 -14.21
C ASN A 45 5.66 8.20 -12.75
N TYR A 46 6.37 7.31 -12.06
CA TYR A 46 6.11 6.93 -10.68
C TYR A 46 7.14 7.54 -9.75
N LYS A 47 6.72 7.88 -8.54
CA LYS A 47 7.60 8.37 -7.48
C LYS A 47 7.57 7.37 -6.33
N GLU A 48 8.73 6.92 -5.91
CA GLU A 48 8.87 6.11 -4.70
C GLU A 48 8.42 6.95 -3.49
N LYS A 49 7.54 6.38 -2.67
CA LYS A 49 7.03 6.99 -1.44
C LYS A 49 7.28 6.02 -0.29
N GLY A 50 7.58 6.57 0.88
CA GLY A 50 7.50 5.82 2.13
C GLY A 50 6.04 5.67 2.51
N LEU A 51 5.69 4.53 3.09
CA LEU A 51 4.33 4.20 3.54
C LEU A 51 4.40 3.76 5.00
N VAL A 52 3.47 4.26 5.81
CA VAL A 52 3.24 3.79 7.17
C VAL A 52 1.77 3.40 7.27
N MET A 53 1.52 2.21 7.82
CA MET A 53 0.19 1.68 8.08
C MET A 53 0.07 1.30 9.55
N VAL A 54 -1.05 1.65 10.16
CA VAL A 54 -1.42 1.23 11.51
C VAL A 54 -2.53 0.21 11.40
N ILE A 55 -2.30 -0.96 12.00
CA ILE A 55 -3.26 -2.05 12.07
C ILE A 55 -3.58 -2.35 13.53
N ASP A 56 -4.86 -2.63 13.81
CA ASP A 56 -5.27 -3.12 15.13
C ASP A 56 -4.78 -4.56 15.30
N ALA A 57 -4.34 -4.91 16.52
CA ALA A 57 -3.93 -6.27 16.83
C ALA A 57 -5.06 -7.28 16.62
N SER A 58 -6.33 -6.87 16.73
CA SER A 58 -7.49 -7.74 16.45
C SER A 58 -7.54 -8.20 14.99
N GLU A 59 -7.04 -7.40 14.05
CA GLU A 59 -7.07 -7.71 12.61
C GLU A 59 -5.94 -8.65 12.17
N VAL A 60 -4.98 -8.98 13.04
CA VAL A 60 -3.82 -9.83 12.69
C VAL A 60 -4.24 -11.23 12.23
N SER A 61 -5.27 -11.81 12.86
CA SER A 61 -5.79 -13.13 12.46
C SER A 61 -6.37 -13.09 11.05
N LYS A 62 -7.14 -12.05 10.74
CA LYS A 62 -7.74 -11.84 9.42
C LYS A 62 -6.69 -11.53 8.35
N PHE A 63 -5.65 -10.77 8.69
CA PHE A 63 -4.49 -10.57 7.82
C PHE A 63 -3.86 -11.92 7.43
N ARG A 64 -3.62 -12.80 8.41
CA ARG A 64 -3.03 -14.13 8.15
C ARG A 64 -3.91 -15.00 7.26
N GLU A 65 -5.23 -14.93 7.41
CA GLU A 65 -6.17 -15.66 6.56
C GLU A 65 -6.11 -15.15 5.11
N LYS A 66 -6.19 -13.83 4.90
CA LYS A 66 -6.07 -13.24 3.56
C LYS A 66 -4.70 -13.51 2.93
N LEU A 67 -3.62 -13.46 3.71
CA LEU A 67 -2.28 -13.78 3.23
C LEU A 67 -2.17 -15.24 2.78
N LYS A 68 -2.78 -16.18 3.51
CA LYS A 68 -2.85 -17.59 3.08
C LYS A 68 -3.59 -17.74 1.75
N CYS A 69 -4.70 -17.04 1.56
CA CYS A 69 -5.44 -17.03 0.30
C CYS A 69 -4.59 -16.47 -0.85
N LEU A 70 -3.85 -15.38 -0.61
CA LEU A 70 -2.95 -14.79 -1.59
C LEU A 70 -1.84 -15.76 -2.02
N LEU A 71 -1.25 -16.49 -1.06
CA LEU A 71 -0.20 -17.47 -1.34
C LEU A 71 -0.72 -18.77 -1.99
N ALA A 72 -2.02 -19.05 -1.90
CA ALA A 72 -2.63 -20.26 -2.42
C ALA A 72 -3.10 -20.14 -3.88
N GLU A 73 -2.90 -18.99 -4.55
CA GLU A 73 -3.30 -18.71 -5.94
C GLU A 73 -4.71 -19.24 -6.30
N CYS A 74 -5.73 -18.95 -5.48
CA CYS A 74 -7.11 -19.33 -5.81
C CYS A 74 -7.69 -18.51 -6.96
#